data_AF-A0A1D2M994-F1
#
_entry.id   AF-A0A1D2M994-F1
#
_cell.length_a   1.000
_cell.length_b   1.000
_cell.length_c   1.000
_cell.angle_alpha   90.00
_cell.angle_beta   90.00
_cell.angle_gamma   90.00
#
_symmetry.space_group_name_H-M   'P 1'
#
loop_
_entity.id
_entity.type
_entity.pdbx_description
1 polymer ?
#
loop_
_entity_poly.entity_id
_entity_poly.type
_entity_poly.pdbx_seq_one_letter_code
_entity_poly.pdbx_strand_id
1 'polypeptide(L)'
;MAIKSLAVLGGVIDRDYTGSIIIMLHNFGRETLCIQPGDRVAQLIVERIYSGEASVVDEWKQSTSRGVAGFGSTGYSSSTLSLT
;
A
#
# COMPACT_ATOMS: atom_id res chain seq x y z
N MET A 1 -9.61 -8.67 9.49
CA MET A 1 -10.76 -7.99 8.88
C MET A 1 -10.81 -8.11 7.34
N ALA A 2 -9.68 -8.10 6.63
CA ALA A 2 -9.63 -8.18 5.16
C ALA A 2 -10.44 -9.34 4.52
N ILE A 3 -10.42 -10.55 5.10
CA ILE A 3 -11.22 -11.70 4.60
C ILE A 3 -12.73 -11.40 4.59
N LYS A 4 -13.19 -10.49 5.46
CA LYS A 4 -14.58 -10.02 5.51
C LYS A 4 -14.83 -8.83 4.56
N SER A 5 -13.97 -8.60 3.58
CA SER A 5 -14.04 -7.47 2.63
C SER A 5 -13.98 -6.08 3.26
N LEU A 6 -13.45 -5.97 4.48
CA LEU A 6 -13.24 -4.69 5.17
C LEU A 6 -11.79 -4.25 5.02
N ALA A 7 -11.59 -3.07 4.47
CA ALA A 7 -10.28 -2.47 4.24
C ALA A 7 -10.09 -1.20 5.07
N VAL A 8 -8.85 -0.96 5.51
CA VAL A 8 -8.43 0.35 6.02
C VAL A 8 -8.00 1.19 4.83
N LEU A 9 -8.59 2.37 4.68
CA LEU A 9 -8.18 3.37 3.71
C LEU A 9 -7.35 4.46 4.40
N GLY A 10 -6.44 5.09 3.66
CA GLY A 10 -5.49 6.03 4.26
C GLY A 10 -4.62 5.32 5.31
N GLY A 11 -4.52 5.91 6.50
CA GLY A 11 -3.79 5.31 7.63
C GLY A 11 -2.34 5.80 7.78
N VAL A 12 -1.94 6.84 7.05
CA VAL A 12 -0.72 7.58 7.35
C VAL A 12 -1.02 8.54 8.50
N ILE A 13 -0.34 8.33 9.62
CA ILE A 13 -0.41 9.18 10.81
C ILE A 13 0.97 9.81 10.95
N ASP A 14 1.07 11.11 10.76
CA ASP A 14 2.34 11.83 10.83
C ASP A 14 2.90 11.83 12.25
N ARG A 15 4.23 11.94 12.36
CA ARG A 15 4.96 11.86 13.63
C ARG A 15 4.52 12.94 14.64
N ASP A 16 4.10 14.10 14.14
CA ASP A 16 3.70 15.27 14.91
C ASP A 16 2.17 15.40 15.08
N TYR A 17 1.40 14.39 14.65
CA TYR A 17 -0.03 14.35 14.87
C TYR A 17 -0.37 14.06 16.34
N THR A 18 -1.11 14.97 16.99
CA THR A 18 -1.50 14.86 18.43
C THR A 18 -3.01 14.71 18.64
N GLY A 19 -3.79 14.69 17.55
CA GLY A 19 -5.23 14.52 17.60
C GLY A 19 -5.66 13.06 17.86
N SER A 20 -6.97 12.83 17.85
CA SER A 20 -7.53 11.48 17.92
C SER A 20 -7.27 10.69 16.64
N ILE A 21 -6.73 9.48 16.77
CA ILE A 21 -6.52 8.60 15.62
C ILE A 21 -7.88 8.09 15.12
N ILE A 22 -8.19 8.38 13.86
CA ILE A 22 -9.41 7.93 13.18
C ILE A 22 -9.06 6.81 12.19
N ILE A 23 -9.78 5.69 12.28
CA ILE A 23 -9.63 4.57 11.35
C ILE A 23 -10.70 4.68 10.26
N MET A 24 -10.27 4.97 9.04
CA MET A 24 -11.17 5.01 7.89
C MET A 24 -11.39 3.59 7.35
N LEU A 25 -12.57 3.03 7.62
CA LEU A 25 -12.94 1.69 7.18
C LEU A 25 -13.85 1.76 5.95
N HIS A 26 -13.55 0.95 4.94
CA HIS A 26 -14.44 0.74 3.80
C HIS A 26 -14.85 -0.72 3.73
N ASN A 27 -16.15 -0.96 3.66
CA ASN A 27 -16.73 -2.29 3.46
C ASN A 27 -17.02 -2.50 1.97
N PHE A 28 -16.18 -3.28 1.30
CA PHE A 28 -16.40 -3.71 -0.09
C PHE A 28 -17.32 -4.94 -0.19
N GLY A 29 -17.71 -5.51 0.94
CA GLY A 29 -18.63 -6.64 1.01
C GLY A 29 -20.07 -6.22 0.79
N ARG A 30 -20.93 -7.20 0.53
CA ARG A 30 -22.38 -6.99 0.38
C ARG A 30 -23.13 -7.06 1.71
N GLU A 31 -22.52 -7.67 2.72
CA GLU A 31 -23.11 -7.85 4.03
C GLU A 31 -22.76 -6.69 4.97
N THR A 32 -23.71 -6.31 5.83
CA THR A 32 -23.48 -5.33 6.88
C THR A 32 -22.54 -5.90 7.94
N LEU A 33 -21.50 -5.14 8.29
CA LEU A 33 -20.57 -5.45 9.38
C LEU A 33 -20.87 -4.55 10.58
N CYS A 34 -21.23 -5.15 11.71
CA CYS A 34 -21.42 -4.45 12.96
C CYS A 34 -20.10 -4.41 13.73
N ILE A 35 -19.64 -3.22 14.11
CA ILE A 35 -18.42 -3.00 14.90
C ILE A 35 -18.85 -2.44 16.26
N GLN A 36 -18.35 -3.04 17.33
CA GLN A 36 -18.66 -2.66 18.70
C GLN A 36 -17.43 -2.07 19.41
N PRO A 37 -17.62 -1.26 20.46
CA PRO A 37 -16.51 -0.83 21.30
C PRO A 37 -15.70 -2.03 21.82
N GLY A 38 -14.37 -1.96 21.64
CA GLY A 38 -13.45 -3.05 22.00
C GLY A 38 -13.07 -3.98 20.85
N ASP A 39 -13.77 -3.92 19.71
CA ASP A 39 -13.40 -4.70 18.53
C ASP A 39 -12.07 -4.24 17.94
N ARG A 40 -11.20 -5.21 17.59
CA ARG A 40 -9.95 -4.93 16.89
C ARG A 40 -10.21 -4.78 15.40
N VAL A 41 -10.19 -3.54 14.90
CA VAL A 41 -10.54 -3.21 13.51
C VAL A 41 -9.35 -2.85 12.62
N ALA A 42 -8.22 -2.48 13.20
CA ALA A 42 -6.98 -2.14 12.52
C ALA A 42 -5.76 -2.52 13.37
N GLN A 43 -4.57 -2.34 12.82
CA GLN A 43 -3.29 -2.45 13.51
C GLN A 43 -2.46 -1.19 13.24
N LEU A 44 -1.76 -0.69 14.26
CA LEU A 44 -0.78 0.38 14.10
C LEU A 44 0.59 -0.25 13.88
N ILE A 45 1.26 0.17 12.81
CA ILE A 45 2.64 -0.24 12.51
C ILE A 45 3.51 1.01 12.57
N VAL A 46 4.57 0.97 13.37
CA VAL A 46 5.55 2.06 13.47
C VAL A 46 6.62 1.84 12.41
N GLU A 47 6.38 2.42 11.23
CA GLU A 47 7.28 2.29 10.08
C GLU A 47 8.50 3.19 10.21
N ARG A 48 9.66 2.68 9.77
CA ARG A 48 10.88 3.50 9.64
C ARG A 48 10.82 4.28 8.33
N ILE A 49 10.93 5.60 8.42
CA ILE A 49 10.95 6.49 7.26
C ILE A 49 12.27 7.26 7.19
N TYR A 50 12.65 7.65 5.97
CA TYR A 50 13.68 8.64 5.71
C TYR A 50 13.02 9.94 5.24
N SER A 51 13.37 11.05 5.89
CA SER A 51 12.90 12.39 5.52
C SER A 51 14.09 13.18 4.99
N GLY A 52 14.30 13.15 3.67
CA GLY A 52 15.37 13.87 2.99
C GLY A 52 14.87 15.06 2.19
N GLU A 53 15.80 15.87 1.70
CA GLU A 53 15.50 16.97 0.80
C GLU A 53 15.39 16.47 -0.65
N ALA A 54 14.38 16.96 -1.37
CA ALA A 54 14.25 16.70 -2.79
C ALA A 54 15.12 17.68 -3.60
N SER A 55 15.81 17.18 -4.62
CA SER A 55 16.55 17.99 -5.59
C SER A 55 16.00 17.79 -6.99
N VAL A 56 15.77 18.89 -7.71
CA VAL A 56 15.35 18.87 -9.11
C VAL A 56 16.60 18.66 -9.97
N VAL A 57 16.53 17.73 -10.92
CA VAL A 57 17.61 17.41 -11.87
C VAL A 57 17.06 17.28 -13.28
N ASP A 58 17.84 17.64 -14.28
CA ASP A 58 17.45 17.52 -15.69
C ASP A 58 17.40 16.05 -16.14
N GLU A 59 18.30 15.22 -15.60
CA GLU A 59 18.37 13.79 -15.88
C GLU A 59 18.88 12.96 -14.69
N TRP A 60 18.55 11.67 -14.70
CA TRP A 60 19.02 10.71 -13.72
C TRP A 60 20.48 10.35 -13.97
N LYS A 61 21.32 10.39 -12.93
CA LYS A 61 22.76 10.11 -13.02
C LYS A 61 23.11 8.67 -13.42
N GLN A 62 22.20 7.72 -13.23
CA GLN A 62 22.45 6.29 -13.45
C GLN A 62 21.22 5.60 -14.04
N SER A 63 21.43 4.80 -15.08
CA SER A 63 20.45 3.84 -15.58
C SER A 63 20.45 2.56 -14.74
N THR A 64 19.29 1.96 -14.53
CA THR A 64 19.16 0.65 -13.88
C THR A 64 18.70 -0.40 -14.90
N SER A 65 18.97 -1.68 -14.62
CA SER A 65 18.47 -2.79 -15.45
C SER A 65 16.95 -2.86 -15.54
N ARG A 66 16.23 -2.30 -14.56
CA ARG A 66 14.76 -2.21 -14.56
C ARG A 66 14.23 -1.08 -15.44
N GLY A 67 14.94 0.05 -15.51
CA GLY A 67 14.52 1.21 -16.29
C GLY A 67 13.09 1.67 -15.97
N VAL A 68 12.30 1.91 -17.01
CA VAL A 68 10.88 2.33 -16.92
C VAL A 68 9.89 1.17 -16.72
N ALA A 69 10.38 -0.06 -16.61
CA ALA A 69 9.53 -1.24 -16.55
C ALA A 69 8.67 -1.26 -15.26
N GLY A 70 7.38 -1.58 -15.40
CA GLY A 70 6.40 -1.63 -14.31
C GLY A 70 5.18 -2.46 -14.72
N PHE A 71 4.13 -2.46 -13.89
CA PHE A 71 2.82 -3.06 -14.23
C PHE A 71 2.87 -4.52 -14.71
N GLY A 72 3.65 -5.38 -14.03
CA GLY A 72 3.77 -6.78 -14.41
C GLY A 72 4.76 -7.04 -15.55
N SER A 73 5.70 -6.13 -15.80
CA SER A 73 6.75 -6.26 -16.83
C SER A 73 7.63 -7.52 -16.73
N THR A 74 7.62 -8.19 -15.57
CA THR A 74 8.34 -9.46 -15.37
C THR A 74 7.52 -10.70 -15.77
N GLY A 75 6.28 -10.51 -16.24
CA GLY A 75 5.35 -11.57 -16.57
C GLY A 75 4.82 -12.32 -15.34
N TYR A 76 3.92 -13.27 -15.61
CA TYR A 76 3.25 -14.10 -14.58
C TYR A 76 3.60 -15.60 -14.70
N SER A 77 4.18 -16.02 -15.83
CA SER A 77 4.55 -17.40 -16.14
C SER A 77 5.53 -17.39 -17.32
N SER A 78 6.69 -18.04 -17.18
CA SER A 78 7.59 -18.32 -18.31
C SER A 78 7.16 -19.63 -18.97
N SER A 79 6.10 -19.61 -19.78
CA SER A 79 5.76 -20.75 -20.63
C SER A 79 6.23 -20.48 -22.05
N THR A 80 7.42 -20.99 -22.39
CA THR A 80 7.87 -21.16 -23.78
C THR A 80 6.97 -22.21 -24.42
N LEU A 81 5.92 -21.77 -25.12
CA LEU A 81 5.23 -22.63 -26.06
C LEU A 81 6.08 -22.71 -27.32
N SER A 82 6.96 -23.72 -27.42
CA SER A 82 7.49 -24.13 -28.72
C SER A 82 6.38 -24.91 -29.43
N LEU A 83 5.69 -24.26 -30.35
CA LEU A 83 4.86 -24.97 -31.33
C LEU A 83 5.82 -25.48 -32.41
N THR A 84 6.11 -26.78 -32.36
CA THR A 84 6.54 -27.60 -33.51
C THR A 84 5.51 -28.69 -33.71
#